data_AF-A0A9E1MM28-F1
#
_entry.id   AF-A0A9E1MM28-F1
#
_cell.length_a   1.000
_cell.length_b   1.000
_cell.length_c   1.000
_cell.angle_alpha   90.00
_cell.angle_beta   90.00
_cell.angle_gamma   90.00
#
_symmetry.space_group_name_H-M   'P 1'
#
loop_
_entity.id
_entity.type
_entity.pdbx_description
1 polymer ?
#
loop_
_entity_poly.entity_id
_entity_poly.type
_entity_poly.pdbx_seq_one_letter_code
_entity_poly.pdbx_strand_id
1 'polypeptide(L)'
;MNPERDCLGSAKVAVLTERVERLEEWRDKSSKFHNDFYDWQRGQIARDARLDEQLKNMSADIAKVLAWQESQQAKPARRWENMMDKVLWAVLAAVIAFLLGRVGL
;
A
#
# COMPACT_ATOMS: atom_id res chain seq x y z
N MET A 1 25.80 -45.93 55.73
CA MET A 1 24.77 -45.12 55.05
C MET A 1 23.85 -44.57 56.13
N ASN A 2 23.61 -43.26 56.15
CA ASN A 2 22.82 -42.63 57.21
C ASN A 2 21.39 -42.41 56.67
N PRO A 3 20.38 -43.19 57.14
CA PRO A 3 19.06 -43.26 56.52
C PRO A 3 18.31 -41.92 56.52
N GLU A 4 18.60 -41.01 57.47
CA GLU A 4 17.98 -39.67 57.50
C GLU A 4 18.52 -38.72 56.42
N ARG A 5 19.76 -38.92 55.95
CA ARG A 5 20.33 -38.08 54.89
C ARG A 5 19.85 -38.52 53.51
N ASP A 6 19.57 -39.82 53.34
CA ASP A 6 19.00 -40.36 52.10
C ASP A 6 17.54 -39.89 51.88
N CYS A 7 16.72 -39.82 52.93
CA CYS A 7 15.33 -39.37 52.79
C CYS A 7 15.21 -37.85 52.53
N LEU A 8 16.11 -37.03 53.11
CA LEU A 8 16.22 -35.61 52.77
C LEU A 8 16.81 -35.38 51.37
N GLY A 9 17.72 -36.26 50.95
CA GLY A 9 18.29 -36.27 49.59
C GLY A 9 17.22 -36.56 48.54
N SER A 10 16.42 -37.61 48.73
CA SER A 10 15.36 -37.99 47.79
C SER A 10 14.27 -36.93 47.65
N ALA A 11 13.88 -36.28 48.75
CA ALA A 11 12.90 -35.19 48.71
C ALA A 11 13.43 -33.96 47.95
N LYS A 12 14.69 -33.59 48.16
CA LYS A 12 15.32 -32.49 47.40
C LYS A 12 15.48 -32.84 45.92
N VAL A 13 15.90 -34.07 45.61
CA VAL A 13 16.04 -34.53 44.22
C VAL A 13 14.70 -34.47 43.50
N ALA A 14 13.60 -34.92 44.12
CA ALA A 14 12.26 -34.83 43.52
C ALA A 14 11.86 -33.40 43.14
N VAL A 15 12.11 -32.43 44.03
CA VAL A 15 11.85 -31.00 43.76
C VAL A 15 12.74 -30.44 42.66
N LEU A 16 14.02 -30.84 42.62
CA LEU A 16 14.93 -30.41 41.55
C LEU A 16 14.51 -31.00 40.20
N THR A 17 14.13 -32.28 40.14
CA THR A 17 13.66 -32.93 38.92
C THR A 17 12.46 -32.20 38.33
N GLU A 18 11.47 -31.87 39.16
CA GLU A 18 10.28 -31.12 38.74
C GLU A 18 10.64 -29.71 38.20
N ARG A 19 11.64 -29.05 38.79
CA ARG A 19 12.13 -27.76 38.29
C ARG A 19 12.88 -27.89 36.97
N VAL A 20 13.69 -28.92 36.79
CA VAL A 20 14.42 -29.19 35.55
C VAL A 20 13.44 -29.47 34.42
N GLU A 21 12.45 -30.32 34.66
CA GLU A 21 11.42 -30.67 33.67
C GLU A 21 10.64 -29.42 33.21
N ARG A 22 10.20 -28.58 34.16
CA ARG A 22 9.56 -27.29 33.82
C ARG A 22 10.47 -26.35 33.02
N LEU A 23 11.76 -26.31 33.33
CA LEU A 23 12.72 -25.47 32.61
C LEU A 23 12.95 -25.98 31.19
N GLU A 24 13.04 -27.31 31.00
CA GLU A 24 13.16 -27.93 29.69
C GLU A 24 11.92 -27.69 28.83
N GLU A 25 10.72 -27.86 29.40
CA GLU A 25 9.47 -27.51 28.71
C GLU A 25 9.42 -26.03 28.31
N TRP A 26 9.82 -25.14 29.21
CA TRP A 26 9.81 -23.70 28.93
C TRP A 26 10.83 -23.35 27.84
N ARG A 27 12.03 -23.94 27.89
CA ARG A 27 13.07 -23.79 26.86
C ARG A 27 12.53 -24.22 25.50
N ASP A 28 11.88 -25.38 25.42
CA ASP A 28 11.39 -25.93 24.16
C ASP A 28 10.24 -25.09 23.60
N LYS A 29 9.29 -24.65 24.46
CA LYS A 29 8.22 -23.71 24.09
C LYS A 29 8.79 -22.36 23.61
N SER A 30 9.79 -21.83 24.32
CA SER A 30 10.44 -20.55 23.99
C SER A 30 11.24 -20.63 22.69
N SER A 31 11.97 -21.73 22.46
CA SER A 31 12.69 -21.97 21.21
C SER A 31 11.73 -22.06 20.02
N LYS A 32 10.64 -22.80 20.17
CA LYS A 32 9.59 -22.89 19.15
C LYS A 32 8.97 -21.52 18.84
N PHE A 33 8.61 -20.76 19.87
CA PHE A 33 8.07 -19.41 19.70
C PHE A 33 9.03 -18.50 18.94
N HIS A 34 10.33 -18.51 19.28
CA HIS A 34 11.32 -17.70 18.57
C HIS A 34 11.43 -18.10 17.09
N ASN A 35 11.45 -19.40 16.78
CA ASN A 35 11.49 -19.87 15.40
C ASN A 35 10.24 -19.42 14.62
N ASP A 36 9.04 -19.62 15.18
CA ASP A 36 7.77 -19.21 14.55
C ASP A 36 7.72 -17.68 14.35
N PHE A 37 8.21 -16.91 15.33
CA PHE A 37 8.28 -15.45 15.24
C PHE A 37 9.23 -14.99 14.13
N TYR A 38 10.44 -15.57 14.04
CA TYR A 38 11.39 -15.22 12.99
C TYR A 38 10.91 -15.67 11.60
N ASP A 39 10.24 -16.81 11.48
CA ASP A 39 9.62 -17.24 10.22
C ASP A 39 8.50 -16.29 9.78
N TRP A 40 7.64 -15.88 10.72
CA TRP A 40 6.63 -14.87 10.45
C TRP A 40 7.26 -13.54 9.99
N GLN A 41 8.30 -13.07 10.68
CA GLN A 41 9.00 -11.83 10.34
C GLN A 41 9.68 -11.91 8.96
N ARG A 42 10.34 -13.03 8.63
CA ARG A 42 10.87 -13.29 7.27
C ARG A 42 9.78 -13.24 6.21
N GLY A 43 8.63 -13.83 6.50
CA GLY A 43 7.46 -13.78 5.63
C GLY A 43 6.92 -12.36 5.41
N GLN A 44 6.92 -11.51 6.45
CA GLN A 44 6.51 -10.10 6.33
C GLN A 44 7.50 -9.27 5.51
N ILE A 45 8.81 -9.40 5.76
CA ILE A 45 9.83 -8.65 5.01
C ILE A 45 9.76 -8.97 3.50
N ALA A 46 9.52 -10.24 3.14
CA ALA A 46 9.33 -10.63 1.74
C ALA A 46 8.06 -10.04 1.11
N ARG A 47 7.01 -9.79 1.90
CA ARG A 47 5.79 -9.10 1.45
C ARG A 47 6.04 -7.60 1.29
N ASP A 48 6.67 -6.96 2.27
CA ASP A 48 6.95 -5.52 2.26
C ASP A 48 7.90 -5.13 1.12
N ALA A 49 8.92 -5.96 0.83
CA ALA A 49 9.81 -5.74 -0.31
C ALA A 49 9.05 -5.75 -1.66
N ARG A 50 8.06 -6.63 -1.82
CA ARG A 50 7.20 -6.68 -3.01
C ARG A 50 6.26 -5.47 -3.09
N LEU A 51 5.76 -4.99 -1.94
CA LEU A 51 4.91 -3.80 -1.88
C LEU A 51 5.68 -2.53 -2.24
N ASP A 52 6.92 -2.38 -1.79
CA ASP A 52 7.75 -1.20 -2.11
C ASP A 52 8.10 -1.12 -3.60
N GLU A 53 8.35 -2.25 -4.26
CA GLU A 53 8.54 -2.32 -5.70
C GLU A 53 7.25 -1.98 -6.47
N GLN A 54 6.09 -2.48 -6.02
CA GLN A 54 4.80 -2.14 -6.61
C GLN A 54 4.45 -0.66 -6.43
N LEU A 55 4.74 -0.07 -5.27
CA LEU A 55 4.50 1.36 -5.01
C LEU A 55 5.34 2.26 -5.92
N LYS A 56 6.60 1.90 -6.17
CA LYS A 56 7.45 2.62 -7.13
C LYS A 56 6.88 2.56 -8.54
N ASN A 57 6.46 1.39 -9.00
CA ASN A 57 5.85 1.22 -10.32
C ASN A 57 4.53 2.01 -10.44
N MET A 58 3.66 1.96 -9.43
CA MET A 58 2.41 2.73 -9.41
C MET A 58 2.64 4.24 -9.44
N SER A 59 3.64 4.75 -8.72
CA SER A 59 3.97 6.18 -8.74
C SER A 59 4.45 6.66 -10.12
N ALA A 60 5.25 5.84 -10.80
CA ALA A 60 5.73 6.12 -12.15
C ALA A 60 4.59 6.11 -13.17
N ASP A 61 3.64 5.19 -13.03
CA ASP A 61 2.48 5.12 -13.93
C ASP A 61 1.47 6.24 -13.68
N ILE A 62 1.25 6.65 -12.42
CA ILE A 62 0.45 7.86 -12.10
C ILE A 62 1.09 9.10 -12.73
N ALA A 63 2.41 9.26 -12.65
CA ALA A 63 3.11 10.39 -13.27
C ALA A 63 2.95 10.39 -14.80
N LYS A 64 3.03 9.23 -15.46
CA LYS A 64 2.78 9.11 -16.91
C LYS A 64 1.34 9.45 -17.27
N VAL A 65 0.37 8.96 -16.50
CA VAL A 65 -1.06 9.23 -16.75
C VAL A 65 -1.37 10.72 -16.56
N LEU A 66 -0.82 11.36 -15.52
CA LEU A 66 -0.93 12.80 -15.31
C LEU A 66 -0.30 13.59 -16.46
N ALA A 67 0.92 13.26 -16.87
CA ALA A 67 1.58 13.91 -18.00
C ALA A 67 0.80 13.74 -19.32
N TRP A 68 0.24 12.54 -19.55
CA TRP A 68 -0.63 12.30 -20.69
C TRP A 68 -1.91 13.13 -20.61
N GLN A 69 -2.57 13.19 -19.45
CA GLN A 69 -3.76 14.00 -19.21
C GLN A 69 -3.48 15.50 -19.45
N GLU A 70 -2.41 16.06 -18.88
CA GLU A 70 -2.03 17.46 -19.12
C GLU A 70 -1.76 17.72 -20.61
N SER A 71 -1.05 16.81 -21.28
CA SER A 71 -0.76 16.93 -22.72
C SER A 71 -2.00 16.86 -23.60
N GLN A 72 -3.01 16.10 -23.17
CA GLN A 72 -4.29 15.93 -23.84
C GLN A 72 -5.32 16.96 -23.41
N GLN A 73 -5.15 17.69 -22.31
CA GLN A 73 -6.07 18.76 -21.90
C GLN A 73 -5.66 20.10 -22.52
N ALA A 74 -4.36 20.35 -22.66
CA ALA A 74 -3.84 21.57 -23.27
C ALA A 74 -4.12 21.68 -24.79
N LYS A 75 -4.18 20.55 -25.52
CA LYS A 75 -4.42 20.52 -26.98
C LYS A 75 -5.87 20.78 -27.42
N PRO A 76 -6.90 20.17 -26.80
CA PRO A 76 -8.29 20.38 -27.18
C PRO A 76 -8.82 21.72 -26.68
N ALA A 77 -8.41 22.22 -25.51
CA ALA A 77 -8.91 23.49 -24.98
C ALA A 77 -8.68 24.65 -25.95
N ARG A 78 -7.44 24.84 -26.41
CA ARG A 78 -7.09 25.90 -27.37
C ARG A 78 -7.76 25.75 -28.74
N ARG A 79 -8.01 24.52 -29.21
CA ARG A 79 -8.70 24.31 -30.49
C ARG A 79 -10.20 24.49 -30.37
N TRP A 80 -10.76 24.11 -29.23
CA TRP A 80 -12.18 24.24 -28.93
C TRP A 80 -12.59 25.71 -28.76
N GLU A 81 -11.84 26.48 -27.98
CA GLU A 81 -12.08 27.93 -27.80
C GLU A 81 -12.06 28.68 -29.13
N ASN A 82 -11.02 28.48 -29.95
CA ASN A 82 -10.92 29.10 -31.28
C ASN A 82 -12.05 28.69 -32.25
N MET A 83 -12.57 27.47 -32.11
CA MET A 83 -13.70 27.01 -32.92
C MET A 83 -15.00 27.65 -32.46
N MET A 84 -15.22 27.73 -31.13
CA MET A 84 -16.39 28.39 -30.56
C MET A 84 -16.43 29.89 -30.90
N ASP A 85 -15.30 30.59 -30.82
CA ASP A 85 -15.23 32.02 -31.18
C ASP A 85 -15.63 32.30 -32.62
N LYS A 86 -15.15 31.47 -33.57
CA LYS A 86 -15.51 31.58 -34.99
C LYS A 86 -17.00 31.31 -35.22
N VAL A 87 -17.55 30.31 -34.54
CA VAL A 87 -18.98 29.98 -34.62
C VAL A 87 -19.81 31.13 -34.05
N LEU A 88 -19.40 31.71 -32.92
CA LEU A 88 -20.10 32.83 -32.30
C LEU A 88 -20.15 34.05 -33.22
N TRP A 89 -19.01 34.41 -33.81
CA TRP A 89 -18.93 35.51 -34.79
C TRP A 89 -19.75 35.24 -36.05
N ALA A 90 -19.73 34.02 -36.56
CA ALA A 90 -20.51 33.63 -37.74
C ALA A 90 -22.03 33.75 -37.47
N VAL A 91 -22.48 33.31 -36.29
CA VAL A 91 -23.88 33.45 -35.88
C VAL A 91 -24.26 34.92 -35.71
N LEU A 92 -23.43 35.73 -35.06
CA LEU A 92 -23.64 37.18 -34.93
C LEU A 92 -23.76 37.87 -36.29
N ALA A 93 -22.85 37.59 -37.21
CA ALA A 93 -22.88 38.13 -38.56
C ALA A 93 -24.13 37.66 -39.33
N ALA A 94 -24.53 36.39 -39.18
CA ALA A 94 -25.73 35.86 -39.81
C ALA A 94 -27.00 36.54 -39.27
N VAL A 95 -27.09 36.79 -37.97
CA VAL A 95 -28.23 37.51 -37.36
C VAL A 95 -28.31 38.95 -37.86
N ILE A 96 -27.18 39.66 -37.91
CA ILE A 96 -27.13 41.04 -38.42
C ILE A 96 -27.52 41.08 -39.90
N ALA A 97 -26.97 40.18 -40.72
CA ALA A 97 -27.31 40.07 -42.14
C ALA A 97 -28.81 39.73 -42.34
N PHE A 98 -29.37 38.85 -41.51
CA PHE A 98 -30.79 38.50 -41.55
C PHE A 98 -31.69 39.68 -41.18
N LEU A 99 -31.34 40.45 -40.14
CA LEU A 99 -32.09 41.63 -39.73
C LEU A 99 -32.03 42.74 -40.78
N LEU A 100 -30.83 43.00 -41.35
CA LEU A 100 -30.65 43.99 -42.41
C LEU A 100 -31.41 43.61 -43.69
N GLY A 101 -31.33 42.34 -44.11
CA GLY A 101 -32.08 41.85 -45.28
C GLY A 101 -33.61 41.85 -45.08
N ARG A 102 -34.09 41.88 -43.84
CA ARG A 102 -35.54 41.95 -43.53
C ARG A 102 -36.08 43.38 -43.45
N VAL A 103 -35.24 44.37 -43.13
CA VAL A 103 -35.63 45.79 -42.98
C VAL A 103 -35.63 46.53 -44.34
N GLY A 104 -35.18 45.89 -45.42
CA GLY A 104 -35.35 46.42 -46.77
C GLY A 104 -34.22 47.34 -47.21
N LEU A 105 -32.99 46.81 -47.16
CA LEU A 105 -31.90 47.17 -48.07
C LEU A 105 -31.75 46.05 -49.10
#